data_AF-A0A2M7VDG4-F1
#
_entry.id   AF-A0A2M7VDG4-F1
#
_cell.length_a   1.000
_cell.length_b   1.000
_cell.length_c   1.000
_cell.angle_alpha   90.00
_cell.angle_beta   90.00
_cell.angle_gamma   90.00
#
_symmetry.space_group_name_H-M   'P 1'
#
loop_
_entity.id
_entity.type
_entity.pdbx_description
1 polymer ?
#
loop_
_entity_poly.entity_id
_entity_poly.type
_entity_poly.pdbx_seq_one_letter_code
_entity_poly.pdbx_strand_id
1 'polypeptide(L)'
;MEENKNTTSEQPNNQQFSGYALNFQDEQKTQGNDKIKSWLIIGSIILLAILVIAGIIFFVYNLRRQAPASSDSTNQQAEQSADQKKGEPVPKQDLSTPELRDEQRLKDVTNIRNALGSYYQDHQAYPDVLEDLVSKYLEILPNNPKPGGENYVYRPQQNNQDYKLSFTLERGAQMDSINLASGRYQATTSGFEPITSEQKATGTEDSKTNERVEIINGLDSDKDGVSDIEENIYHSKSATMDTDQDGYTDGTEITSFYDPAKGQGALLIDSNTVNKYDNKRWGYTVVYPAEWTVKALTEDNQEVIFNSATSEYFQIIIQPNPVSLSARAWYQKFNPTIDNSQLIDLSINGLIGVQTKDGLNTYLTVGSNIYLLIYNLGTTNQLNYKITYQLFLKSFAIRQDFLAEQVRYDEKREQDVTAIHQGLLKYMNSQLSLPSTIDNKTETSQQIGTLVDGCQSSCHELTLENQCVDLSSFLAPMGLTQLPKDPSGGSDAKTGYYLNLQADGSLLVGSCQSTTKLIEVKN
;
A
#
# COMPACT_ATOMS: atom_id res chain seq x y z
N MET A 1 -67.82 -29.36 19.13
CA MET A 1 -67.94 -29.19 17.67
C MET A 1 -67.55 -27.75 17.41
N GLU A 2 -66.24 -27.49 17.34
CA GLU A 2 -65.42 -27.57 16.09
C GLU A 2 -65.79 -26.39 15.18
N GLU A 3 -64.89 -25.57 14.61
CA GLU A 3 -63.48 -25.72 14.30
C GLU A 3 -62.92 -24.35 13.84
N ASN A 4 -61.63 -24.11 14.12
CA ASN A 4 -60.61 -23.44 13.30
C ASN A 4 -60.85 -22.06 12.62
N LYS A 5 -60.02 -21.07 12.98
CA LYS A 5 -58.76 -20.82 12.25
C LYS A 5 -57.81 -19.83 12.93
N ASN A 6 -56.55 -20.19 12.79
CA ASN A 6 -55.28 -19.64 13.26
C ASN A 6 -54.96 -18.24 12.67
N THR A 7 -54.25 -17.40 13.42
CA THR A 7 -53.20 -16.51 12.88
C THR A 7 -52.27 -16.04 14.01
N THR A 8 -51.07 -16.60 14.02
CA THR A 8 -49.93 -16.26 14.87
C THR A 8 -49.25 -15.01 14.33
N SER A 9 -48.97 -14.01 15.18
CA SER A 9 -48.05 -12.93 14.87
C SER A 9 -46.76 -13.14 15.66
N GLU A 10 -45.69 -13.54 14.97
CA GLU A 10 -44.32 -13.46 15.46
C GLU A 10 -43.82 -12.01 15.37
N GLN A 11 -43.22 -11.51 16.44
CA GLN A 11 -42.30 -10.37 16.38
C GLN A 11 -40.88 -10.89 16.66
N PRO A 12 -39.88 -10.59 15.80
CA PRO A 12 -38.50 -10.91 16.09
C PRO A 12 -37.89 -9.87 17.03
N ASN A 13 -37.24 -10.37 18.08
CA ASN A 13 -36.53 -9.63 19.10
C ASN A 13 -35.21 -9.10 18.50
N ASN A 14 -35.12 -7.79 18.29
CA ASN A 14 -33.96 -7.11 17.72
C ASN A 14 -33.18 -6.45 18.87
N GLN A 15 -32.11 -7.10 19.36
CA GLN A 15 -31.18 -6.48 20.29
C GLN A 15 -30.00 -5.86 19.52
N GLN A 16 -30.10 -4.54 19.42
CA GLN A 16 -29.15 -3.61 18.83
C GLN A 16 -28.13 -3.23 19.91
N PHE A 17 -26.87 -3.68 19.80
CA PHE A 17 -25.82 -3.24 20.72
C PHE A 17 -25.24 -1.90 20.25
N SER A 18 -25.54 -0.86 21.04
CA SER A 18 -25.02 0.50 20.90
C SER A 18 -23.59 0.57 21.44
N GLY A 19 -22.72 1.27 20.70
CA GLY A 19 -21.31 1.44 21.03
C GLY A 19 -21.09 2.16 22.36
N TYR A 20 -20.27 1.58 23.22
CA TYR A 20 -19.80 2.22 24.45
C TYR A 20 -18.48 2.96 24.17
N ALA A 21 -18.54 4.29 24.25
CA ALA A 21 -17.36 5.14 24.32
C ALA A 21 -16.74 5.01 25.73
N LEU A 22 -15.47 4.61 25.82
CA LEU A 22 -14.74 4.46 27.08
C LEU A 22 -13.69 5.58 27.24
N ASN A 23 -13.81 6.34 28.33
CA ASN A 23 -12.85 7.36 28.75
C ASN A 23 -11.79 6.74 29.69
N PHE A 24 -10.51 7.07 29.49
CA PHE A 24 -9.42 6.70 30.40
C PHE A 24 -8.44 7.87 30.61
N GLN A 25 -7.89 7.96 31.83
CA GLN A 25 -6.86 8.92 32.24
C GLN A 25 -5.45 8.36 32.04
N ASP A 26 -4.53 9.24 31.65
CA ASP A 26 -3.12 8.95 31.35
C ASP A 26 -2.27 8.80 32.63
N GLU A 27 -1.42 7.77 32.69
CA GLU A 27 -0.18 7.78 33.49
C GLU A 27 1.02 7.43 32.60
N GLN A 28 1.98 8.35 32.53
CA GLN A 28 3.26 8.18 31.83
C GLN A 28 4.32 7.64 32.78
N LYS A 29 5.01 6.57 32.39
CA LYS A 29 6.32 6.20 32.94
C LYS A 29 7.35 5.98 31.84
N THR A 30 8.51 6.60 32.02
CA THR A 30 9.69 6.56 31.15
C THR A 30 10.81 5.72 31.76
N GLN A 31 11.49 4.95 30.90
CA GLN A 31 12.91 4.52 30.89
C GLN A 31 12.99 3.21 30.08
N GLY A 32 13.99 2.88 29.27
CA GLY A 32 15.28 3.46 28.96
C GLY A 32 16.22 2.35 28.44
N ASN A 33 16.67 2.49 27.18
CA ASN A 33 17.85 1.89 26.54
C ASN A 33 17.87 0.39 26.15
N ASP A 34 17.46 0.09 24.91
CA ASP A 34 17.96 -1.03 24.08
C ASP A 34 17.93 -0.61 22.59
N LYS A 35 19.04 -0.06 22.10
CA LYS A 35 19.22 0.38 20.70
C LYS A 35 20.30 -0.48 20.07
N ILE A 36 19.94 -1.42 19.18
CA ILE A 36 20.74 -1.86 18.00
C ILE A 36 19.97 -2.89 17.15
N LYS A 37 18.96 -3.61 17.67
CA LYS A 37 18.17 -4.57 16.87
C LYS A 37 16.97 -3.98 16.11
N SER A 38 16.75 -2.67 16.19
CA SER A 38 15.53 -2.01 15.72
C SER A 38 15.66 -1.30 14.37
N TRP A 39 16.75 -1.45 13.61
CA TRP A 39 16.89 -0.75 12.31
C TRP A 39 16.58 -1.62 11.08
N LEU A 40 16.70 -2.95 11.17
CA LEU A 40 16.44 -3.85 10.04
C LEU A 40 14.95 -4.00 9.70
N ILE A 41 14.07 -3.94 10.71
CA ILE A 41 12.61 -4.04 10.49
C ILE A 41 12.09 -2.78 9.78
N ILE A 42 12.62 -1.58 10.09
CA ILE A 42 12.13 -0.30 9.50
C ILE A 42 12.30 -0.25 7.98
N GLY A 43 13.35 -0.89 7.45
CA GLY A 43 13.69 -0.84 6.03
C GLY A 43 12.77 -1.64 5.10
N SER A 44 12.29 -2.83 5.51
CA SER A 44 11.42 -3.66 4.65
C SER A 44 10.02 -3.09 4.48
N ILE A 45 9.67 -2.14 5.34
CA ILE A 45 8.32 -1.65 5.51
C ILE A 45 8.13 -0.39 4.65
N ILE A 46 9.11 0.53 4.71
CA ILE A 46 9.19 1.69 3.81
C ILE A 46 9.13 1.26 2.33
N LEU A 47 9.64 0.06 2.01
CA LEU A 47 9.60 -0.50 0.65
C LEU A 47 8.18 -0.84 0.16
N LEU A 48 7.30 -1.34 1.04
CA LEU A 48 5.92 -1.73 0.68
C LEU A 48 5.04 -0.51 0.40
N ALA A 49 5.16 0.55 1.21
CA ALA A 49 4.51 1.83 0.94
C ALA A 49 5.03 2.49 -0.36
N ILE A 50 6.34 2.39 -0.65
CA ILE A 50 6.94 2.90 -1.89
C ILE A 50 6.46 2.12 -3.13
N LEU A 51 6.21 0.81 -3.01
CA LEU A 51 5.72 -0.02 -4.12
C LEU A 51 4.27 0.31 -4.53
N VAL A 52 3.41 0.67 -3.57
CA VAL A 52 2.02 1.13 -3.84
C VAL A 52 2.04 2.50 -4.53
N ILE A 53 2.87 3.43 -4.06
CA ILE A 53 3.05 4.75 -4.66
C ILE A 53 3.65 4.65 -6.08
N ALA A 54 4.62 3.74 -6.28
CA ALA A 54 5.20 3.49 -7.59
C ALA A 54 4.20 2.87 -8.58
N GLY A 55 3.27 2.04 -8.11
CA GLY A 55 2.16 1.50 -8.91
C GLY A 55 1.21 2.59 -9.43
N ILE A 56 0.90 3.60 -8.60
CA ILE A 56 0.11 4.78 -8.98
C ILE A 56 0.82 5.58 -10.08
N ILE A 57 2.11 5.86 -9.90
CA ILE A 57 2.92 6.62 -10.86
C ILE A 57 3.03 5.88 -12.21
N PHE A 58 3.20 4.55 -12.17
CA PHE A 58 3.29 3.72 -13.37
C PHE A 58 1.97 3.65 -14.16
N PHE A 59 0.82 3.62 -13.48
CA PHE A 59 -0.49 3.60 -14.11
C PHE A 59 -0.81 4.92 -14.85
N VAL A 60 -0.49 6.06 -14.23
CA VAL A 60 -0.65 7.41 -14.85
C VAL A 60 0.24 7.56 -16.09
N TYR A 61 1.45 6.99 -16.06
CA TYR A 61 2.35 6.99 -17.21
C TYR A 61 1.80 6.18 -18.41
N ASN A 62 1.09 5.08 -18.17
CA ASN A 62 0.55 4.22 -19.24
C ASN A 62 -0.67 4.81 -19.96
N LEU A 63 -1.45 5.69 -19.32
CA LEU A 63 -2.57 6.39 -19.98
C LEU A 63 -2.09 7.36 -21.08
N ARG A 64 -0.84 7.82 -21.03
CA ARG A 64 -0.26 8.81 -21.95
C ARG A 64 0.17 8.26 -23.32
N ARG A 65 0.11 6.94 -23.57
CA ARG A 65 0.69 6.34 -24.79
C ARG A 65 -0.27 6.20 -25.99
N GLN A 66 -1.49 6.75 -25.95
CA GLN A 66 -2.46 6.63 -27.07
C GLN A 66 -2.58 7.87 -27.99
N ALA A 67 -1.58 8.75 -28.07
CA ALA A 67 -1.52 9.79 -29.10
C ALA A 67 -0.35 9.53 -30.07
N PRO A 68 -0.56 9.46 -31.41
CA PRO A 68 0.49 9.08 -32.34
C PRO A 68 1.16 10.28 -33.03
N ALA A 69 2.24 9.93 -33.76
CA ALA A 69 3.05 10.70 -34.72
C ALA A 69 4.34 11.29 -34.14
N SER A 70 5.52 11.18 -34.76
CA SER A 70 5.89 10.72 -36.11
C SER A 70 7.40 10.42 -36.13
N SER A 71 7.77 9.49 -37.01
CA SER A 71 9.14 9.10 -37.37
C SER A 71 9.94 10.23 -38.02
N ASP A 72 11.21 10.38 -37.66
CA ASP A 72 12.27 10.36 -38.67
C ASP A 72 13.61 9.89 -38.08
N SER A 73 14.30 9.11 -38.90
CA SER A 73 15.53 8.37 -38.63
C SER A 73 16.72 9.15 -39.20
N THR A 74 17.95 8.94 -38.69
CA THR A 74 19.14 8.52 -39.48
C THR A 74 20.37 8.30 -38.57
N ASN A 75 21.00 7.13 -38.76
CA ASN A 75 22.31 6.62 -38.35
C ASN A 75 23.50 7.58 -38.71
N GLN A 76 24.76 7.48 -38.26
CA GLN A 76 25.65 6.32 -38.07
C GLN A 76 27.03 6.76 -37.51
N GLN A 77 27.61 5.89 -36.68
CA GLN A 77 29.01 5.43 -36.61
C GLN A 77 30.20 6.26 -36.09
N ALA A 78 30.98 5.52 -35.29
CA ALA A 78 32.11 5.80 -34.42
C ALA A 78 33.49 5.83 -35.09
N GLU A 79 34.48 6.39 -34.39
CA GLU A 79 35.88 5.95 -34.43
C GLU A 79 36.58 6.22 -33.08
N GLN A 80 37.40 5.25 -32.63
CA GLN A 80 38.11 5.20 -31.33
C GLN A 80 39.54 5.73 -31.42
N SER A 81 40.08 6.28 -30.32
CA SER A 81 41.53 6.31 -29.98
C SER A 81 41.73 6.60 -28.49
N ALA A 82 42.65 5.88 -27.85
CA ALA A 82 42.95 5.90 -26.41
C ALA A 82 44.21 6.71 -26.06
N ASP A 83 44.22 7.44 -24.93
CA ASP A 83 45.23 7.34 -23.85
C ASP A 83 44.83 8.21 -22.62
N GLN A 84 45.30 7.80 -21.43
CA GLN A 84 44.80 8.08 -20.08
C GLN A 84 45.13 9.47 -19.48
N LYS A 85 44.18 10.08 -18.73
CA LYS A 85 44.35 10.46 -17.30
C LYS A 85 43.11 11.12 -16.68
N LYS A 86 42.72 10.56 -15.52
CA LYS A 86 42.17 11.19 -14.31
C LYS A 86 40.72 11.71 -14.35
N GLY A 87 39.85 10.93 -13.70
CA GLY A 87 38.64 11.41 -13.01
C GLY A 87 37.58 12.02 -13.91
N GLU A 88 36.86 11.18 -14.63
CA GLU A 88 35.69 11.58 -15.41
C GLU A 88 34.52 10.64 -15.05
N PRO A 89 33.27 11.15 -14.97
CA PRO A 89 32.12 10.34 -14.56
C PRO A 89 31.93 9.19 -15.54
N VAL A 90 31.58 8.02 -15.03
CA VAL A 90 31.15 6.85 -15.82
C VAL A 90 30.22 7.33 -16.95
N PRO A 91 30.51 7.04 -18.24
CA PRO A 91 29.65 7.48 -19.35
C PRO A 91 28.24 6.98 -19.11
N LYS A 92 27.24 7.88 -19.15
CA LYS A 92 25.83 7.47 -19.16
C LYS A 92 25.60 6.65 -20.43
N GLN A 93 25.48 5.34 -20.27
CA GLN A 93 25.23 4.41 -21.36
C GLN A 93 23.92 4.82 -22.07
N ASP A 94 23.96 4.95 -23.40
CA ASP A 94 22.78 5.24 -24.21
C ASP A 94 21.84 4.03 -24.16
N LEU A 95 20.69 4.18 -23.51
CA LEU A 95 19.67 3.15 -23.31
C LEU A 95 18.38 3.49 -24.08
N SER A 96 18.51 4.28 -25.14
CA SER A 96 17.39 4.77 -25.95
C SER A 96 16.58 3.66 -26.62
N THR A 97 17.20 2.52 -26.96
CA THR A 97 16.53 1.39 -27.63
C THR A 97 16.26 0.19 -26.72
N PRO A 98 15.17 -0.59 -26.96
CA PRO A 98 14.92 -1.85 -26.24
C PRO A 98 16.09 -2.85 -26.29
N GLU A 99 16.79 -2.91 -27.42
CA GLU A 99 17.93 -3.81 -27.63
C GLU A 99 19.12 -3.42 -26.73
N LEU A 100 19.45 -2.13 -26.63
CA LEU A 100 20.51 -1.64 -25.73
C LEU A 100 20.13 -1.81 -24.25
N ARG A 101 18.84 -1.71 -23.93
CA ARG A 101 18.35 -2.01 -22.57
C ARG A 101 18.42 -3.49 -22.25
N ASP A 102 18.11 -4.36 -23.19
CA ASP A 102 18.23 -5.81 -23.02
C ASP A 102 19.68 -6.26 -22.85
N GLU A 103 20.61 -5.68 -23.61
CA GLU A 103 22.05 -5.87 -23.41
C GLU A 103 22.47 -5.44 -21.99
N GLN A 104 22.00 -4.27 -21.56
CA GLN A 104 22.27 -3.78 -20.20
C GLN A 104 21.65 -4.69 -19.14
N ARG A 105 20.44 -5.23 -19.35
CA ARG A 105 19.80 -6.16 -18.40
C ARG A 105 20.58 -7.46 -18.28
N LEU A 106 21.10 -7.97 -19.38
CA LEU A 106 21.90 -9.20 -19.35
C LEU A 106 23.24 -8.98 -18.63
N LYS A 107 23.85 -7.80 -18.79
CA LYS A 107 25.04 -7.37 -18.05
C LYS A 107 24.75 -7.23 -16.56
N ASP A 108 23.67 -6.55 -16.20
CA ASP A 108 23.25 -6.34 -14.81
C ASP A 108 23.00 -7.67 -14.08
N VAL A 109 22.22 -8.56 -14.69
CA VAL A 109 21.93 -9.87 -14.11
C VAL A 109 23.20 -10.71 -13.98
N THR A 110 24.10 -10.65 -14.96
CA THR A 110 25.39 -11.37 -14.88
C THR A 110 26.28 -10.83 -13.77
N ASN A 111 26.35 -9.51 -13.58
CA ASN A 111 27.07 -8.89 -12.47
C ASN A 111 26.51 -9.33 -11.11
N ILE A 112 25.18 -9.36 -10.97
CA ILE A 112 24.52 -9.82 -9.74
C ILE A 112 24.84 -11.30 -9.49
N ARG A 113 24.77 -12.16 -10.50
CA ARG A 113 25.12 -13.59 -10.35
C ARG A 113 26.57 -13.82 -9.94
N ASN A 114 27.51 -13.06 -10.48
CA ASN A 114 28.92 -13.14 -10.10
C ASN A 114 29.11 -12.75 -8.64
N ALA A 115 28.48 -11.67 -8.20
CA ALA A 115 28.51 -11.22 -6.81
C ALA A 115 27.86 -12.21 -5.85
N LEU A 116 26.72 -12.80 -6.24
CA LEU A 116 26.10 -13.91 -5.51
C LEU A 116 27.05 -15.11 -5.38
N GLY A 117 27.78 -15.45 -6.45
CA GLY A 117 28.80 -16.49 -6.45
C GLY A 117 29.93 -16.21 -5.45
N SER A 118 30.47 -14.99 -5.44
CA SER A 118 31.51 -14.58 -4.48
C SER A 118 30.99 -14.51 -3.05
N TYR A 119 29.76 -14.07 -2.84
CA TYR A 119 29.12 -14.07 -1.51
C TYR A 119 28.98 -15.49 -0.97
N TYR A 120 28.54 -16.44 -1.82
CA TYR A 120 28.41 -17.85 -1.45
C TYR A 120 29.76 -18.48 -1.12
N GLN A 121 30.85 -18.13 -1.83
CA GLN A 121 32.19 -18.63 -1.51
C GLN A 121 32.62 -18.24 -0.08
N ASP A 122 32.31 -17.01 0.34
CA ASP A 122 32.68 -16.50 1.67
C ASP A 122 31.77 -17.01 2.79
N HIS A 123 30.47 -17.20 2.52
CA HIS A 123 29.46 -17.49 3.55
C HIS A 123 28.88 -18.90 3.51
N GLN A 124 29.19 -19.67 2.45
CA GLN A 124 28.60 -21.00 2.18
C GLN A 124 27.05 -20.99 2.12
N ALA A 125 26.49 -19.82 1.82
CA ALA A 125 25.08 -19.55 1.64
C ALA A 125 24.91 -18.28 0.79
N TYR A 126 23.87 -18.21 -0.02
CA TYR A 126 23.45 -16.99 -0.72
C TYR A 126 22.81 -16.00 0.27
N PRO A 127 22.81 -14.68 -0.01
CA PRO A 127 22.26 -13.71 0.92
C PRO A 127 20.73 -13.79 0.99
N ASP A 128 20.13 -13.27 2.06
CA ASP A 128 18.67 -13.19 2.17
C ASP A 128 18.10 -12.11 1.25
N VAL A 129 18.88 -11.05 0.99
CA VAL A 129 18.54 -9.91 0.12
C VAL A 129 19.74 -9.47 -0.74
N LEU A 130 19.52 -8.83 -1.89
CA LEU A 130 20.63 -8.44 -2.79
C LEU A 130 21.48 -7.29 -2.23
N GLU A 131 20.94 -6.51 -1.31
CA GLU A 131 21.63 -5.38 -0.66
C GLU A 131 22.88 -5.84 0.12
N ASP A 132 22.91 -7.08 0.60
CA ASP A 132 24.06 -7.67 1.29
C ASP A 132 25.27 -7.88 0.36
N LEU A 133 25.06 -7.77 -0.96
CA LEU A 133 26.14 -7.81 -1.94
C LEU A 133 26.88 -6.47 -2.06
N VAL A 134 26.23 -5.36 -1.68
CA VAL A 134 26.73 -4.00 -1.92
C VAL A 134 27.94 -3.69 -1.03
N SER A 135 28.84 -2.84 -1.52
CA SER A 135 30.13 -2.43 -0.91
C SER A 135 31.27 -3.45 -1.03
N LYS A 136 31.00 -4.76 -0.92
CA LYS A 136 32.05 -5.81 -0.98
C LYS A 136 32.06 -6.60 -2.29
N TYR A 137 30.88 -6.99 -2.80
CA TYR A 137 30.75 -7.86 -3.98
C TYR A 137 30.16 -7.13 -5.20
N LEU A 138 29.41 -6.06 -4.96
CA LEU A 138 28.88 -5.11 -5.94
C LEU A 138 29.13 -3.68 -5.46
N GLU A 139 29.49 -2.77 -6.36
CA GLU A 139 29.65 -1.35 -6.02
C GLU A 139 28.29 -0.70 -5.72
N ILE A 140 27.31 -0.97 -6.57
CA ILE A 140 25.90 -0.58 -6.42
C ILE A 140 25.01 -1.69 -6.95
N LEU A 141 23.77 -1.79 -6.44
CA LEU A 141 22.79 -2.71 -7.00
C LEU A 141 22.25 -2.15 -8.33
N PRO A 142 22.36 -2.87 -9.46
CA PRO A 142 21.83 -2.39 -10.72
C PRO A 142 20.30 -2.29 -10.70
N ASN A 143 19.77 -1.20 -11.25
CA ASN A 143 18.34 -1.00 -11.46
C ASN A 143 17.97 -1.35 -12.90
N ASN A 144 16.83 -2.02 -13.11
CA ASN A 144 16.34 -2.34 -14.44
C ASN A 144 16.25 -1.08 -15.33
N PRO A 145 16.94 -1.05 -16.50
CA PRO A 145 16.81 -0.02 -17.51
C PRO A 145 15.35 0.23 -17.92
N LYS A 146 14.89 1.48 -17.85
CA LYS A 146 13.54 1.91 -18.29
C LYS A 146 13.63 2.68 -19.62
N PRO A 147 12.57 2.66 -20.46
CA PRO A 147 11.26 2.01 -20.28
C PRO A 147 11.29 0.49 -20.54
N GLY A 148 10.31 -0.25 -20.03
CA GLY A 148 10.21 -1.70 -20.27
C GLY A 148 10.95 -2.57 -19.25
N GLY A 149 10.77 -3.89 -19.38
CA GLY A 149 11.31 -4.90 -18.45
C GLY A 149 10.70 -4.85 -17.05
N GLU A 150 10.79 -5.97 -16.31
CA GLU A 150 10.45 -6.03 -14.89
C GLU A 150 11.67 -5.63 -14.04
N ASN A 151 11.46 -5.19 -12.80
CA ASN A 151 12.58 -5.05 -11.87
C ASN A 151 13.21 -6.42 -11.61
N TYR A 152 14.50 -6.47 -11.32
CA TYR A 152 15.14 -7.73 -10.95
C TYR A 152 14.53 -8.25 -9.65
N VAL A 153 14.06 -9.50 -9.65
CA VAL A 153 13.48 -10.12 -8.47
C VAL A 153 14.35 -11.29 -8.05
N TYR A 154 15.07 -11.11 -6.94
CA TYR A 154 15.87 -12.14 -6.32
C TYR A 154 15.06 -12.89 -5.27
N ARG A 155 15.21 -14.22 -5.25
CA ARG A 155 14.68 -15.09 -4.20
C ARG A 155 15.73 -16.14 -3.85
N PRO A 156 16.24 -16.19 -2.61
CA PRO A 156 17.01 -17.34 -2.15
C PRO A 156 16.09 -18.57 -2.15
N GLN A 157 16.66 -19.74 -2.41
CA GLN A 157 15.97 -21.03 -2.48
C GLN A 157 16.73 -22.06 -1.66
N GLN A 158 16.05 -23.14 -1.28
CA GLN A 158 16.68 -24.29 -0.61
C GLN A 158 17.54 -23.90 0.61
N ASN A 159 17.01 -23.06 1.51
CA ASN A 159 17.76 -22.51 2.66
C ASN A 159 19.07 -21.84 2.24
N ASN A 160 18.98 -20.95 1.27
CA ASN A 160 20.08 -20.14 0.74
C ASN A 160 21.18 -20.98 0.06
N GLN A 161 20.86 -22.19 -0.38
CA GLN A 161 21.78 -23.05 -1.15
C GLN A 161 21.58 -22.92 -2.66
N ASP A 162 20.50 -22.28 -3.10
CA ASP A 162 20.25 -21.92 -4.49
C ASP A 162 19.54 -20.55 -4.55
N TYR A 163 19.34 -20.01 -5.74
CA TYR A 163 18.57 -18.78 -5.91
C TYR A 163 17.86 -18.71 -7.26
N LYS A 164 16.86 -17.83 -7.34
CA LYS A 164 16.24 -17.39 -8.59
C LYS A 164 16.33 -15.88 -8.70
N LEU A 165 16.84 -15.39 -9.82
CA LEU A 165 16.89 -13.97 -10.17
C LEU A 165 16.12 -13.73 -11.47
N SER A 166 14.90 -13.20 -11.36
CA SER A 166 14.01 -13.00 -12.51
C SER A 166 14.27 -11.67 -13.21
N PHE A 167 14.20 -11.68 -14.54
CA PHE A 167 14.31 -10.51 -15.40
C PHE A 167 13.55 -10.73 -16.73
N THR A 168 13.33 -9.66 -17.49
CA THR A 168 12.59 -9.70 -18.75
C THR A 168 13.39 -9.04 -19.86
N LEU A 169 13.45 -9.69 -21.03
CA LEU A 169 14.01 -9.14 -22.25
C LEU A 169 12.87 -8.73 -23.21
N GLU A 170 12.91 -7.49 -23.69
CA GLU A 170 11.90 -6.91 -24.59
C GLU A 170 12.02 -7.46 -26.03
N ARG A 171 13.23 -7.64 -26.51
CA ARG A 171 13.62 -8.07 -27.87
C ARG A 171 14.59 -9.25 -27.86
N GLY A 172 15.22 -9.50 -26.71
CA GLY A 172 16.29 -10.49 -26.56
C GLY A 172 17.65 -9.81 -26.52
N ALA A 173 18.65 -10.53 -26.01
CA ALA A 173 20.02 -10.04 -25.91
C ALA A 173 21.01 -11.18 -26.15
N GLN A 174 22.16 -10.80 -26.71
CA GLN A 174 23.30 -11.67 -26.86
C GLN A 174 24.50 -11.08 -26.11
N MET A 175 25.14 -11.87 -25.26
CA MET A 175 26.36 -11.49 -24.55
C MET A 175 27.24 -12.72 -24.39
N ASP A 176 28.45 -12.67 -24.92
CA ASP A 176 29.38 -13.81 -24.99
C ASP A 176 28.73 -15.08 -25.58
N SER A 177 28.61 -16.14 -24.80
CA SER A 177 27.95 -17.41 -25.18
C SER A 177 26.47 -17.47 -24.81
N ILE A 178 25.92 -16.40 -24.21
CA ILE A 178 24.51 -16.32 -23.83
C ILE A 178 23.74 -15.66 -24.97
N ASN A 179 22.73 -16.36 -25.50
CA ASN A 179 21.82 -15.83 -26.51
C ASN A 179 20.38 -16.13 -26.07
N LEU A 180 19.67 -15.10 -25.61
CA LEU A 180 18.30 -15.21 -25.09
C LEU A 180 17.36 -14.40 -25.97
N ALA A 181 16.28 -15.02 -26.43
CA ALA A 181 15.21 -14.34 -27.16
C ALA A 181 14.41 -13.41 -26.22
N SER A 182 13.48 -12.61 -26.76
CA SER A 182 12.54 -11.86 -25.92
C SER A 182 11.74 -12.81 -25.02
N GLY A 183 11.42 -12.36 -23.80
CA GLY A 183 10.69 -13.17 -22.84
C GLY A 183 11.12 -12.95 -21.40
N ARG A 184 10.43 -13.63 -20.48
CA ARG A 184 10.78 -13.64 -19.06
C ARG A 184 11.73 -14.80 -18.79
N TYR A 185 12.77 -14.52 -18.03
CA TYR A 185 13.79 -15.49 -17.66
C TYR A 185 14.03 -15.46 -16.15
N GLN A 186 14.49 -16.58 -15.63
CA GLN A 186 15.12 -16.67 -14.31
C GLN A 186 16.58 -17.05 -14.49
N ALA A 187 17.46 -16.41 -13.74
CA ALA A 187 18.82 -16.86 -13.58
C ALA A 187 18.96 -17.65 -12.28
N THR A 188 19.68 -18.76 -12.34
CA THR A 188 19.94 -19.67 -11.22
C THR A 188 21.44 -19.89 -11.08
N THR A 189 21.83 -20.76 -10.14
CA THR A 189 23.21 -21.29 -10.08
C THR A 189 23.65 -21.98 -11.37
N SER A 190 22.71 -22.55 -12.13
CA SER A 190 22.99 -23.37 -13.31
C SER A 190 22.92 -22.62 -14.64
N GLY A 191 22.36 -21.42 -14.69
CA GLY A 191 22.26 -20.65 -15.94
C GLY A 191 21.04 -19.75 -16.02
N PHE A 192 20.51 -19.58 -17.23
CA PHE A 192 19.31 -18.80 -17.54
C PHE A 192 18.23 -19.71 -18.11
N GLU A 193 17.00 -19.61 -17.60
CA GLU A 193 15.87 -20.46 -17.98
C GLU A 193 14.63 -19.59 -18.31
N PRO A 194 13.91 -19.87 -19.40
CA PRO A 194 12.69 -19.14 -19.75
C PRO A 194 11.52 -19.49 -18.82
N ILE A 195 10.67 -18.49 -18.53
CA ILE A 195 9.44 -18.63 -17.74
C ILE A 195 8.26 -18.62 -18.73
N THR A 196 7.77 -19.78 -19.16
CA THR A 196 6.66 -19.91 -20.13
C THR A 196 5.29 -20.02 -19.46
N SER A 197 4.30 -19.31 -20.00
CA SER A 197 2.88 -19.41 -19.61
C SER A 197 2.10 -20.28 -20.60
N GLU A 198 1.35 -21.25 -20.06
CA GLU A 198 0.37 -22.20 -20.64
C GLU A 198 0.81 -23.66 -20.80
N GLN A 199 0.14 -24.58 -20.09
CA GLN A 199 -0.37 -25.82 -20.67
C GLN A 199 -1.74 -26.22 -20.07
N LYS A 200 -2.69 -26.40 -21.00
CA LYS A 200 -4.01 -27.04 -20.87
C LYS A 200 -3.83 -28.56 -20.91
N ALA A 201 -4.58 -29.28 -20.08
CA ALA A 201 -4.44 -30.71 -19.85
C ALA A 201 -4.88 -31.61 -21.03
N THR A 202 -4.12 -32.69 -21.27
CA THR A 202 -4.57 -34.02 -21.72
C THR A 202 -3.53 -35.07 -21.27
N GLY A 203 -4.00 -36.23 -20.76
CA GLY A 203 -3.21 -37.29 -20.08
C GLY A 203 -2.03 -37.88 -20.87
N THR A 204 -1.11 -38.66 -20.31
CA THR A 204 -1.18 -39.66 -19.22
C THR A 204 0.26 -39.95 -18.77
N GLU A 205 0.47 -40.23 -17.47
CA GLU A 205 1.74 -40.68 -16.81
C GLU A 205 2.94 -39.71 -16.94
N ASP A 206 3.44 -39.05 -15.89
CA ASP A 206 3.99 -39.58 -14.64
C ASP A 206 4.10 -38.42 -13.62
N SER A 207 3.80 -38.67 -12.34
CA SER A 207 3.53 -37.64 -11.32
C SER A 207 4.80 -37.12 -10.62
N LYS A 208 5.13 -35.83 -10.81
CA LYS A 208 5.81 -35.00 -9.79
C LYS A 208 5.10 -33.65 -9.71
N THR A 209 4.46 -33.43 -8.57
CA THR A 209 3.53 -32.35 -8.29
C THR A 209 4.19 -30.98 -8.27
N ASN A 210 3.60 -30.08 -9.04
CA ASN A 210 3.72 -28.64 -8.94
C ASN A 210 3.09 -28.21 -7.60
N GLU A 211 3.86 -28.12 -6.52
CA GLU A 211 3.37 -27.72 -5.21
C GLU A 211 3.04 -26.21 -5.21
N ARG A 212 1.75 -25.88 -5.26
CA ARG A 212 1.29 -24.64 -4.62
C ARG A 212 1.68 -24.76 -3.14
N VAL A 213 2.38 -23.77 -2.60
CA VAL A 213 2.55 -23.65 -1.15
C VAL A 213 1.15 -23.39 -0.58
N GLU A 214 0.54 -24.44 -0.07
CA GLU A 214 -0.75 -24.38 0.60
C GLU A 214 -0.56 -23.67 1.94
N ILE A 215 -1.42 -22.69 2.21
CA ILE A 215 -1.54 -22.11 3.54
C ILE A 215 -2.27 -23.15 4.38
N ILE A 216 -1.59 -23.63 5.43
CA ILE A 216 -2.13 -24.60 6.36
C ILE A 216 -2.50 -23.88 7.66
N ASN A 217 -3.58 -24.29 8.33
CA ASN A 217 -3.89 -23.71 9.65
C ASN A 217 -2.81 -24.10 10.66
N GLY A 218 -2.60 -23.28 11.66
CA GLY A 218 -1.84 -23.68 12.85
C GLY A 218 -2.42 -24.94 13.49
N LEU A 219 -1.62 -25.66 14.27
CA LEU A 219 -2.10 -26.80 15.04
C LEU A 219 -3.16 -26.31 16.03
N ASP A 220 -4.31 -26.96 16.02
CA ASP A 220 -5.47 -26.71 16.89
C ASP A 220 -5.88 -28.09 17.42
N SER A 221 -5.46 -28.38 18.66
CA SER A 221 -5.48 -29.71 19.25
C SER A 221 -6.90 -30.18 19.63
N ASP A 222 -7.80 -29.28 20.00
CA ASP A 222 -9.19 -29.58 20.38
C ASP A 222 -10.24 -29.14 19.34
N LYS A 223 -9.82 -28.41 18.30
CA LYS A 223 -10.60 -28.01 17.12
C LYS A 223 -11.71 -27.01 17.43
N ASP A 224 -11.50 -26.17 18.43
CA ASP A 224 -12.42 -25.09 18.76
C ASP A 224 -12.22 -23.84 17.87
N GLY A 225 -11.13 -23.82 17.09
CA GLY A 225 -10.75 -22.77 16.15
C GLY A 225 -9.56 -21.92 16.58
N VAL A 226 -9.06 -22.06 17.80
CA VAL A 226 -7.87 -21.39 18.34
C VAL A 226 -6.65 -22.29 18.15
N SER A 227 -5.56 -21.76 17.61
CA SER A 227 -4.34 -22.58 17.52
C SER A 227 -3.69 -22.77 18.90
N ASP A 228 -2.97 -23.87 19.08
CA ASP A 228 -2.18 -24.16 20.30
C ASP A 228 -1.19 -23.02 20.62
N ILE A 229 -0.75 -22.26 19.61
CA ILE A 229 0.11 -21.08 19.82
C ILE A 229 -0.71 -19.92 20.39
N GLU A 230 -1.92 -19.68 19.88
CA GLU A 230 -2.82 -18.65 20.36
C GLU A 230 -3.33 -18.93 21.78
N GLU A 231 -3.60 -20.20 22.09
CA GLU A 231 -3.97 -20.66 23.43
C GLU A 231 -2.95 -20.21 24.50
N ASN A 232 -1.65 -20.26 24.18
CA ASN A 232 -0.61 -19.77 25.08
C ASN A 232 -0.69 -18.26 25.33
N ILE A 233 -1.14 -17.47 24.35
CA ILE A 233 -1.31 -16.01 24.47
C ILE A 233 -2.49 -15.69 25.39
N TYR A 234 -3.61 -16.39 25.20
CA TYR A 234 -4.85 -16.11 25.92
C TYR A 234 -4.97 -16.86 27.25
N HIS A 235 -3.96 -17.66 27.61
CA HIS A 235 -3.91 -18.51 28.79
C HIS A 235 -5.05 -19.54 28.86
N SER A 236 -5.58 -19.92 27.70
CA SER A 236 -6.49 -21.04 27.52
C SER A 236 -5.73 -22.37 27.41
N LYS A 237 -6.45 -23.50 27.44
CA LYS A 237 -5.92 -24.85 27.43
C LYS A 237 -6.21 -25.52 26.08
N SER A 238 -5.15 -25.71 25.28
CA SER A 238 -5.23 -26.28 23.92
C SER A 238 -5.82 -27.69 23.77
N ALA A 239 -6.12 -28.38 24.86
CA ALA A 239 -6.74 -29.71 24.84
C ALA A 239 -8.22 -29.69 25.25
N THR A 240 -8.80 -28.52 25.51
CA THR A 240 -10.18 -28.35 25.96
C THR A 240 -10.84 -27.18 25.25
N MET A 241 -11.86 -27.47 24.44
CA MET A 241 -12.57 -26.45 23.64
C MET A 241 -13.18 -25.30 24.45
N ASP A 242 -13.38 -25.47 25.76
CA ASP A 242 -13.96 -24.52 26.70
C ASP A 242 -13.14 -24.63 27.98
N THR A 243 -12.20 -23.69 28.15
CA THR A 243 -11.17 -23.76 29.19
C THR A 243 -11.73 -23.53 30.59
N ASP A 244 -12.69 -22.61 30.71
CA ASP A 244 -13.27 -22.18 31.98
C ASP A 244 -14.61 -22.84 32.33
N GLN A 245 -15.17 -23.59 31.39
CA GLN A 245 -16.38 -24.41 31.50
C GLN A 245 -17.66 -23.59 31.68
N ASP A 246 -17.71 -22.39 31.12
CA ASP A 246 -18.88 -21.52 31.19
C ASP A 246 -19.89 -21.73 30.03
N GLY A 247 -19.54 -22.60 29.06
CA GLY A 247 -20.40 -23.04 27.98
C GLY A 247 -20.14 -22.35 26.63
N TYR A 248 -19.13 -21.49 26.55
CA TYR A 248 -18.63 -20.91 25.31
C TYR A 248 -17.27 -21.53 24.96
N THR A 249 -16.93 -21.62 23.67
CA THR A 249 -15.60 -22.09 23.28
C THR A 249 -14.58 -20.96 23.32
N ASP A 250 -13.32 -21.28 23.59
CA ASP A 250 -12.24 -20.29 23.76
C ASP A 250 -12.17 -19.36 22.53
N GLY A 251 -12.27 -19.91 21.31
CA GLY A 251 -12.29 -19.13 20.07
C GLY A 251 -13.51 -18.22 19.91
N THR A 252 -14.68 -18.65 20.43
CA THR A 252 -15.90 -17.82 20.43
C THR A 252 -15.72 -16.63 21.37
N GLU A 253 -15.14 -16.87 22.54
CA GLU A 253 -14.90 -15.87 23.56
C GLU A 253 -13.89 -14.82 23.10
N ILE A 254 -12.72 -15.26 22.61
CA ILE A 254 -11.66 -14.36 22.12
C ILE A 254 -12.21 -13.45 21.02
N THR A 255 -12.90 -14.01 20.03
CA THR A 255 -13.47 -13.20 18.93
C THR A 255 -14.70 -12.38 19.34
N SER A 256 -15.19 -12.55 20.56
CA SER A 256 -16.27 -11.77 21.18
C SER A 256 -15.77 -10.88 22.33
N PHE A 257 -14.44 -10.74 22.49
CA PHE A 257 -13.75 -9.91 23.48
C PHE A 257 -13.89 -10.38 24.95
N TYR A 258 -14.11 -11.67 25.18
CA TYR A 258 -14.11 -12.29 26.52
C TYR A 258 -12.79 -13.03 26.79
N ASP A 259 -12.44 -13.18 28.07
CA ASP A 259 -11.24 -13.85 28.57
C ASP A 259 -11.53 -15.36 28.77
N PRO A 260 -11.01 -16.25 27.90
CA PRO A 260 -11.37 -17.67 27.89
C PRO A 260 -10.84 -18.47 29.10
N ALA A 261 -10.01 -17.84 29.94
CA ALA A 261 -9.40 -18.50 31.10
C ALA A 261 -10.16 -18.23 32.41
N LYS A 262 -11.20 -17.38 32.41
CA LYS A 262 -11.81 -16.85 33.64
C LYS A 262 -13.33 -17.01 33.75
N GLY A 263 -14.04 -17.03 32.64
CA GLY A 263 -15.49 -17.18 32.56
C GLY A 263 -16.26 -16.01 33.17
N GLN A 264 -17.56 -16.22 33.37
CA GLN A 264 -18.48 -15.27 34.02
C GLN A 264 -18.53 -13.89 33.33
N GLY A 265 -18.23 -13.84 32.02
CA GLY A 265 -18.24 -12.61 31.23
C GLY A 265 -17.04 -11.69 31.50
N ALA A 266 -15.92 -12.22 32.01
CA ALA A 266 -14.67 -11.47 32.11
C ALA A 266 -14.24 -10.95 30.73
N LEU A 267 -13.92 -9.66 30.62
CA LEU A 267 -13.54 -9.05 29.35
C LEU A 267 -12.05 -9.27 29.08
N LEU A 268 -11.74 -9.58 27.83
CA LEU A 268 -10.37 -9.78 27.36
C LEU A 268 -9.52 -8.52 27.58
N ILE A 269 -10.10 -7.33 27.41
CA ILE A 269 -9.39 -6.05 27.59
C ILE A 269 -9.04 -5.73 29.05
N ASP A 270 -9.73 -6.36 30.00
CA ASP A 270 -9.45 -6.22 31.43
C ASP A 270 -8.42 -7.27 31.90
N SER A 271 -7.99 -8.16 31.00
CA SER A 271 -6.92 -9.11 31.24
C SER A 271 -5.53 -8.46 31.01
N ASN A 272 -4.48 -9.23 31.25
CA ASN A 272 -3.09 -8.85 30.92
C ASN A 272 -2.59 -9.50 29.62
N THR A 273 -3.46 -10.16 28.84
CA THR A 273 -3.09 -10.89 27.60
C THR A 273 -3.15 -10.02 26.36
N VAL A 274 -3.84 -8.87 26.42
CA VAL A 274 -3.94 -7.93 25.29
C VAL A 274 -3.66 -6.48 25.71
N ASN A 275 -3.22 -5.68 24.74
CA ASN A 275 -3.03 -4.24 24.85
C ASN A 275 -3.87 -3.50 23.79
N LYS A 276 -4.17 -2.22 24.03
CA LYS A 276 -4.78 -1.33 23.03
C LYS A 276 -3.73 -0.40 22.43
N TYR A 277 -3.67 -0.34 21.11
CA TYR A 277 -2.91 0.65 20.37
C TYR A 277 -3.85 1.80 19.95
N ASP A 278 -3.42 3.05 20.16
CA ASP A 278 -4.13 4.28 19.78
C ASP A 278 -3.26 5.12 18.86
N ASN A 279 -3.56 5.08 17.56
CA ASN A 279 -2.91 5.93 16.58
C ASN A 279 -3.65 7.26 16.52
N LYS A 280 -3.24 8.22 17.36
CA LYS A 280 -3.90 9.53 17.41
C LYS A 280 -3.78 10.33 16.13
N ARG A 281 -2.74 10.08 15.33
CA ARG A 281 -2.47 10.79 14.08
C ARG A 281 -3.44 10.37 12.98
N TRP A 282 -3.71 9.08 12.89
CA TRP A 282 -4.62 8.49 11.90
C TRP A 282 -5.96 8.04 12.51
N GLY A 283 -6.25 8.47 13.73
CA GLY A 283 -7.57 8.37 14.34
C GLY A 283 -8.14 6.97 14.49
N TYR A 284 -7.31 5.95 14.71
CA TYR A 284 -7.81 4.58 14.91
C TYR A 284 -7.26 3.94 16.20
N THR A 285 -8.02 2.97 16.69
CA THR A 285 -7.59 2.07 17.77
C THR A 285 -7.69 0.62 17.34
N VAL A 286 -6.83 -0.23 17.89
CA VAL A 286 -6.86 -1.68 17.68
C VAL A 286 -6.34 -2.41 18.92
N VAL A 287 -6.83 -3.62 19.18
CA VAL A 287 -6.38 -4.52 20.24
C VAL A 287 -5.40 -5.54 19.64
N TYR A 288 -4.33 -5.82 20.36
CA TYR A 288 -3.27 -6.76 19.96
C TYR A 288 -2.72 -7.51 21.18
N PRO A 289 -2.08 -8.68 21.02
CA PRO A 289 -1.49 -9.41 22.13
C PRO A 289 -0.48 -8.58 22.94
N ALA A 290 -0.55 -8.65 24.27
CA ALA A 290 0.25 -7.81 25.14
C ALA A 290 1.76 -8.12 25.05
N GLU A 291 2.11 -9.35 24.70
CA GLU A 291 3.49 -9.80 24.49
C GLU A 291 4.09 -9.38 23.13
N TRP A 292 3.29 -8.86 22.19
CA TRP A 292 3.77 -8.44 20.88
C TRP A 292 4.40 -7.05 20.90
N THR A 293 5.34 -6.81 19.99
CA THR A 293 6.00 -5.50 19.86
C THR A 293 5.36 -4.66 18.76
N VAL A 294 5.02 -3.41 19.07
CA VAL A 294 4.43 -2.46 18.11
C VAL A 294 5.47 -1.46 17.65
N LYS A 295 5.50 -1.20 16.34
CA LYS A 295 6.49 -0.33 15.73
C LYS A 295 5.93 0.49 14.59
N ALA A 296 6.06 1.81 14.68
CA ALA A 296 5.84 2.72 13.57
C ALA A 296 7.07 2.78 12.66
N LEU A 297 6.80 2.90 11.37
CA LEU A 297 7.78 2.66 10.31
C LEU A 297 7.92 3.87 9.41
N THR A 298 6.96 4.78 9.51
CA THR A 298 7.02 6.16 9.07
C THR A 298 6.94 7.08 10.29
N GLU A 299 7.50 8.28 10.18
CA GLU A 299 7.50 9.27 11.28
C GLU A 299 6.10 9.74 11.68
N ASP A 300 5.15 9.66 10.75
CA ASP A 300 3.76 10.04 10.95
C ASP A 300 2.86 8.85 11.34
N ASN A 301 3.44 7.68 11.60
CA ASN A 301 2.71 6.45 11.94
C ASN A 301 1.65 6.04 10.90
N GLN A 302 1.87 6.40 9.63
CA GLN A 302 1.08 5.93 8.47
C GLN A 302 1.23 4.41 8.26
N GLU A 303 2.33 3.85 8.74
CA GLU A 303 2.61 2.42 8.66
C GLU A 303 3.10 1.89 10.01
N VAL A 304 2.39 0.89 10.52
CA VAL A 304 2.60 0.31 11.85
C VAL A 304 2.58 -1.20 11.78
N ILE A 305 3.55 -1.86 12.43
CA ILE A 305 3.62 -3.32 12.54
C ILE A 305 3.54 -3.77 13.98
N PHE A 306 2.84 -4.89 14.16
CA PHE A 306 2.63 -5.62 15.40
C PHE A 306 3.32 -6.98 15.22
N ASN A 307 4.54 -7.12 15.76
CA ASN A 307 5.35 -8.32 15.58
C ASN A 307 5.04 -9.35 16.66
N SER A 308 4.80 -10.58 16.23
CA SER A 308 4.69 -11.73 17.12
C SER A 308 6.05 -12.21 17.62
N ALA A 309 6.04 -13.25 18.47
CA ALA A 309 7.25 -13.97 18.85
C ALA A 309 7.79 -14.88 17.73
N THR A 310 7.00 -15.15 16.67
CA THR A 310 7.42 -15.89 15.48
C THR A 310 7.77 -14.91 14.35
N SER A 311 7.98 -15.40 13.12
CA SER A 311 8.24 -14.53 11.96
C SER A 311 6.98 -13.84 11.43
N GLU A 312 5.81 -14.20 11.94
CA GLU A 312 4.52 -13.63 11.55
C GLU A 312 4.29 -12.28 12.21
N TYR A 313 3.55 -11.41 11.53
CA TYR A 313 3.20 -10.09 12.06
C TYR A 313 1.92 -9.56 11.44
N PHE A 314 1.27 -8.65 12.15
CA PHE A 314 0.19 -7.84 11.59
C PHE A 314 0.68 -6.45 11.23
N GLN A 315 0.09 -5.86 10.22
CA GLN A 315 0.46 -4.54 9.72
C GLN A 315 -0.78 -3.71 9.43
N ILE A 316 -0.71 -2.42 9.74
CA ILE A 316 -1.70 -1.43 9.31
C ILE A 316 -0.96 -0.39 8.46
N ILE A 317 -1.46 -0.17 7.24
CA ILE A 317 -0.97 0.84 6.30
C ILE A 317 -2.13 1.76 5.93
N ILE A 318 -1.92 3.08 6.00
CA ILE A 318 -2.89 4.05 5.51
C ILE A 318 -2.50 4.51 4.12
N GLN A 319 -3.39 4.32 3.15
CA GLN A 319 -3.19 4.70 1.75
C GLN A 319 -4.16 5.82 1.33
N PRO A 320 -3.70 6.78 0.50
CA PRO A 320 -4.59 7.80 -0.04
C PRO A 320 -5.72 7.21 -0.89
N ASN A 321 -6.90 7.81 -0.77
CA ASN A 321 -8.08 7.56 -1.59
C ASN A 321 -8.80 8.89 -1.86
N PRO A 322 -8.14 9.83 -2.57
CA PRO A 322 -8.59 11.21 -2.71
C PRO A 322 -9.91 11.34 -3.50
N VAL A 323 -10.29 10.31 -4.23
CA VAL A 323 -11.54 10.19 -4.98
C VAL A 323 -12.63 9.38 -4.24
N SER A 324 -12.39 9.01 -2.98
CA SER A 324 -13.33 8.30 -2.10
C SER A 324 -13.92 7.04 -2.73
N LEU A 325 -13.10 6.27 -3.45
CA LEU A 325 -13.50 4.97 -3.98
C LEU A 325 -13.91 4.03 -2.83
N SER A 326 -14.88 3.16 -3.09
CA SER A 326 -15.11 2.02 -2.20
C SER A 326 -13.85 1.14 -2.15
N ALA A 327 -13.63 0.44 -1.03
CA ALA A 327 -12.45 -0.41 -0.87
C ALA A 327 -12.28 -1.42 -2.02
N ARG A 328 -13.41 -1.96 -2.52
CA ARG A 328 -13.45 -2.84 -3.69
C ARG A 328 -12.96 -2.14 -4.96
N ALA A 329 -13.49 -0.95 -5.26
CA ALA A 329 -13.09 -0.20 -6.45
C ALA A 329 -11.63 0.28 -6.36
N TRP A 330 -11.18 0.66 -5.16
CA TRP A 330 -9.78 1.00 -4.91
C TRP A 330 -8.87 -0.20 -5.15
N TYR A 331 -9.20 -1.39 -4.61
CA TYR A 331 -8.43 -2.61 -4.84
C TYR A 331 -8.35 -2.97 -6.33
N GLN A 332 -9.47 -2.91 -7.06
CA GLN A 332 -9.53 -3.19 -8.50
C GLN A 332 -8.67 -2.22 -9.32
N LYS A 333 -8.66 -0.92 -8.96
CA LYS A 333 -7.84 0.09 -9.63
C LYS A 333 -6.35 -0.29 -9.58
N PHE A 334 -5.90 -0.84 -8.46
CA PHE A 334 -4.50 -1.24 -8.25
C PHE A 334 -4.19 -2.69 -8.65
N ASN A 335 -5.22 -3.52 -8.82
CA ASN A 335 -5.11 -4.93 -9.20
C ASN A 335 -6.06 -5.27 -10.36
N PRO A 336 -5.91 -4.63 -11.55
CA PRO A 336 -6.91 -4.69 -12.62
C PRO A 336 -7.07 -6.08 -13.27
N THR A 337 -6.14 -6.99 -13.01
CA THR A 337 -6.13 -8.36 -13.53
C THR A 337 -6.72 -9.39 -12.56
N ILE A 338 -7.03 -9.00 -11.31
CA ILE A 338 -7.58 -9.90 -10.29
C ILE A 338 -9.10 -9.92 -10.38
N ASP A 339 -9.67 -11.11 -10.42
CA ASP A 339 -11.12 -11.31 -10.41
C ASP A 339 -11.73 -10.93 -9.06
N ASN A 340 -12.91 -10.29 -9.09
CA ASN A 340 -13.71 -9.91 -7.94
C ASN A 340 -14.12 -11.08 -7.05
N SER A 341 -14.14 -12.30 -7.60
CA SER A 341 -14.37 -13.53 -6.85
C SER A 341 -13.32 -13.81 -5.78
N GLN A 342 -12.17 -13.11 -5.83
CA GLN A 342 -11.10 -13.20 -4.83
C GLN A 342 -11.29 -12.26 -3.65
N LEU A 343 -12.38 -11.47 -3.63
CA LEU A 343 -12.67 -10.50 -2.57
C LEU A 343 -14.02 -10.78 -1.90
N ILE A 344 -14.01 -10.82 -0.57
CA ILE A 344 -15.16 -10.99 0.30
C ILE A 344 -15.53 -9.62 0.88
N ASP A 345 -16.78 -9.19 0.75
CA ASP A 345 -17.27 -7.98 1.41
C ASP A 345 -17.43 -8.21 2.92
N LEU A 346 -17.10 -7.21 3.71
CA LEU A 346 -17.23 -7.27 5.17
C LEU A 346 -17.60 -5.91 5.76
N SER A 347 -18.10 -5.96 7.00
CA SER A 347 -18.26 -4.77 7.82
C SER A 347 -17.61 -4.97 9.18
N ILE A 348 -16.79 -3.99 9.59
CA ILE A 348 -16.11 -3.95 10.88
C ILE A 348 -16.53 -2.64 11.55
N ASN A 349 -17.25 -2.74 12.68
CA ASN A 349 -17.69 -1.58 13.45
C ASN A 349 -18.37 -0.47 12.61
N GLY A 350 -19.19 -0.87 11.64
CA GLY A 350 -19.90 0.04 10.72
C GLY A 350 -19.07 0.53 9.54
N LEU A 351 -17.77 0.23 9.48
CA LEU A 351 -16.92 0.47 8.32
C LEU A 351 -17.20 -0.61 7.28
N ILE A 352 -17.25 -0.21 6.01
CA ILE A 352 -17.44 -1.13 4.88
C ILE A 352 -16.09 -1.37 4.22
N GLY A 353 -15.79 -2.63 3.93
CA GLY A 353 -14.54 -3.02 3.30
C GLY A 353 -14.59 -4.32 2.53
N VAL A 354 -13.42 -4.73 2.06
CA VAL A 354 -13.21 -6.02 1.40
C VAL A 354 -12.00 -6.73 1.99
N GLN A 355 -12.02 -8.06 1.98
CA GLN A 355 -10.89 -8.89 2.34
C GLN A 355 -10.58 -9.88 1.23
N THR A 356 -9.29 -10.18 1.01
CA THR A 356 -8.87 -11.23 0.10
C THR A 356 -9.36 -12.60 0.56
N LYS A 357 -9.64 -13.52 -0.36
CA LYS A 357 -10.22 -14.83 -0.05
C LYS A 357 -9.34 -15.70 0.86
N ASP A 358 -8.03 -15.47 0.84
CA ASP A 358 -7.08 -16.10 1.77
C ASP A 358 -7.19 -15.56 3.21
N GLY A 359 -7.95 -14.49 3.42
CA GLY A 359 -8.15 -13.85 4.72
C GLY A 359 -7.02 -12.94 5.16
N LEU A 360 -5.96 -12.75 4.36
CA LEU A 360 -4.73 -12.09 4.83
C LEU A 360 -4.74 -10.57 4.68
N ASN A 361 -5.44 -10.01 3.69
CA ASN A 361 -5.43 -8.57 3.41
C ASN A 361 -6.84 -7.99 3.48
N THR A 362 -7.04 -7.00 4.35
CA THR A 362 -8.32 -6.32 4.58
C THR A 362 -8.21 -4.83 4.25
N TYR A 363 -9.13 -4.32 3.44
CA TYR A 363 -9.16 -2.95 2.98
C TYR A 363 -10.43 -2.27 3.48
N LEU A 364 -10.30 -1.20 4.28
CA LEU A 364 -11.41 -0.42 4.83
C LEU A 364 -11.38 1.01 4.30
N THR A 365 -12.51 1.51 3.78
CA THR A 365 -12.62 2.92 3.36
C THR A 365 -13.00 3.80 4.55
N VAL A 366 -12.21 4.86 4.79
CA VAL A 366 -12.48 5.84 5.86
C VAL A 366 -12.14 7.23 5.33
N GLY A 367 -13.17 8.04 5.07
CA GLY A 367 -13.00 9.34 4.42
C GLY A 367 -12.26 9.21 3.08
N SER A 368 -11.25 10.06 2.88
CA SER A 368 -10.37 10.03 1.70
C SER A 368 -9.18 9.06 1.83
N ASN A 369 -9.28 8.02 2.67
CA ASN A 369 -8.20 7.05 2.88
C ASN A 369 -8.68 5.59 2.82
N ILE A 370 -7.74 4.69 2.58
CA ILE A 370 -7.87 3.24 2.73
C ILE A 370 -6.97 2.79 3.87
N TYR A 371 -7.55 2.07 4.82
CA TYR A 371 -6.83 1.41 5.89
C TYR A 371 -6.65 -0.04 5.48
N LEU A 372 -5.40 -0.44 5.26
CA LEU A 372 -5.01 -1.78 4.89
C LEU A 372 -4.49 -2.51 6.14
N LEU A 373 -5.24 -3.51 6.59
CA LEU A 373 -4.84 -4.42 7.67
C LEU A 373 -4.35 -5.72 7.03
N ILE A 374 -3.15 -6.15 7.38
CA ILE A 374 -2.45 -7.29 6.75
C ILE A 374 -2.02 -8.27 7.83
N TYR A 375 -2.25 -9.55 7.58
CA TYR A 375 -1.56 -10.64 8.26
C TYR A 375 -0.47 -11.18 7.34
N ASN A 376 0.79 -10.91 7.71
CA ASN A 376 1.94 -11.46 7.02
C ASN A 376 2.42 -12.75 7.69
N LEU A 377 2.54 -13.82 6.90
CA LEU A 377 3.01 -15.13 7.39
C LEU A 377 4.54 -15.20 7.57
N GLY A 378 5.27 -14.14 7.26
CA GLY A 378 6.73 -14.10 7.35
C GLY A 378 7.37 -15.22 6.54
N THR A 379 8.04 -16.14 7.24
CA THR A 379 8.73 -17.30 6.66
C THR A 379 7.94 -18.61 6.79
N THR A 380 6.75 -18.58 7.39
CA THR A 380 5.89 -19.75 7.55
C THR A 380 4.79 -19.79 6.49
N ASN A 381 4.25 -20.97 6.22
CA ASN A 381 3.00 -21.16 5.50
C ASN A 381 1.85 -21.59 6.45
N GLN A 382 2.09 -21.56 7.76
CA GLN A 382 1.10 -21.83 8.80
C GLN A 382 0.40 -20.54 9.22
N LEU A 383 -0.92 -20.59 9.29
CA LEU A 383 -1.77 -19.53 9.80
C LEU A 383 -1.94 -19.71 11.32
N ASN A 384 -0.90 -19.38 12.08
CA ASN A 384 -0.87 -19.64 13.52
C ASN A 384 -1.74 -18.66 14.34
N TYR A 385 -1.89 -17.42 13.89
CA TYR A 385 -2.58 -16.34 14.62
C TYR A 385 -3.92 -15.98 13.99
N LYS A 386 -4.68 -16.98 13.55
CA LYS A 386 -5.94 -16.77 12.82
C LYS A 386 -6.99 -16.07 13.68
N ILE A 387 -7.24 -16.57 14.90
CA ILE A 387 -8.25 -16.01 15.82
C ILE A 387 -7.82 -14.64 16.32
N THR A 388 -6.53 -14.46 16.57
CA THR A 388 -5.87 -13.22 16.96
C THR A 388 -5.98 -12.18 15.87
N TYR A 389 -5.87 -12.56 14.60
CA TYR A 389 -6.13 -11.64 13.49
C TYR A 389 -7.60 -11.26 13.40
N GLN A 390 -8.53 -12.20 13.66
CA GLN A 390 -9.96 -11.86 13.72
C GLN A 390 -10.29 -10.91 14.87
N LEU A 391 -9.69 -11.10 16.06
CA LEU A 391 -9.76 -10.16 17.18
C LEU A 391 -9.20 -8.80 16.77
N PHE A 392 -8.02 -8.76 16.14
CA PHE A 392 -7.38 -7.54 15.64
C PHE A 392 -8.31 -6.78 14.68
N LEU A 393 -8.88 -7.47 13.69
CA LEU A 393 -9.85 -6.90 12.76
C LEU A 393 -11.11 -6.39 13.47
N LYS A 394 -11.76 -7.22 14.29
CA LYS A 394 -13.00 -6.84 15.00
C LYS A 394 -12.80 -5.68 15.97
N SER A 395 -11.61 -5.57 16.57
CA SER A 395 -11.25 -4.49 17.50
C SER A 395 -10.92 -3.17 16.80
N PHE A 396 -10.65 -3.20 15.49
CA PHE A 396 -10.30 -2.00 14.73
C PHE A 396 -11.47 -1.03 14.71
N ALA A 397 -11.24 0.17 15.22
CA ALA A 397 -12.26 1.22 15.26
C ALA A 397 -11.65 2.58 14.92
N ILE A 398 -12.38 3.38 14.16
CA ILE A 398 -12.04 4.79 13.97
C ILE A 398 -12.61 5.57 15.15
N ARG A 399 -11.79 6.47 15.70
CA ARG A 399 -12.22 7.33 16.78
C ARG A 399 -13.23 8.37 16.27
N GLN A 400 -14.27 8.58 17.07
CA GLN A 400 -15.38 9.46 16.69
C GLN A 400 -14.96 10.94 16.62
N ASP A 401 -14.02 11.36 17.46
CA ASP A 401 -13.43 12.70 17.42
C ASP A 401 -12.70 12.97 16.09
N PHE A 402 -11.94 11.97 15.61
CA PHE A 402 -11.24 12.02 14.34
C PHE A 402 -12.21 12.06 13.15
N LEU A 403 -13.23 11.20 13.13
CA LEU A 403 -14.25 11.24 12.08
C LEU A 403 -14.95 12.60 12.01
N ALA A 404 -15.36 13.14 13.16
CA ALA A 404 -16.01 14.45 13.21
C ALA A 404 -15.09 15.58 12.70
N GLU A 405 -13.80 15.49 12.98
CA GLU A 405 -12.80 16.42 12.45
C GLU A 405 -12.63 16.31 10.93
N GLN A 406 -12.56 15.10 10.37
CA GLN A 406 -12.48 14.90 8.91
C GLN A 406 -13.71 15.46 8.19
N VAL A 407 -14.92 15.19 8.72
CA VAL A 407 -16.16 15.75 8.17
C VAL A 407 -16.13 17.28 8.16
N ARG A 408 -15.70 17.90 9.27
CA ARG A 408 -15.56 19.37 9.37
C ARG A 408 -14.54 19.92 8.36
N TYR A 409 -13.44 19.21 8.12
CA TYR A 409 -12.44 19.62 7.13
C TYR A 409 -12.96 19.52 5.71
N ASP A 410 -13.71 18.46 5.38
CA ASP A 410 -14.29 18.28 4.06
C ASP A 410 -15.38 19.32 3.76
N GLU A 411 -16.26 19.63 4.73
CA GLU A 411 -17.24 20.72 4.61
C GLU A 411 -16.55 22.07 4.35
N LYS A 412 -15.43 22.33 5.05
CA LYS A 412 -14.67 23.57 4.86
C LYS A 412 -14.01 23.63 3.48
N ARG A 413 -13.43 22.53 3.00
CA ARG A 413 -12.85 22.44 1.65
C ARG A 413 -13.91 22.68 0.57
N GLU A 414 -15.13 22.17 0.76
CA GLU A 414 -16.25 22.42 -0.17
C GLU A 414 -16.64 23.89 -0.24
N GLN A 415 -16.72 24.56 0.91
CA GLN A 415 -16.96 26.00 0.98
C GLN A 415 -15.84 26.79 0.28
N ASP A 416 -14.59 26.38 0.48
CA ASP A 416 -13.42 27.08 -0.04
C ASP A 416 -13.31 26.94 -1.58
N VAL A 417 -13.50 25.74 -2.12
CA VAL A 417 -13.58 25.53 -3.58
C VAL A 417 -14.72 26.32 -4.19
N THR A 418 -15.89 26.36 -3.52
CA THR A 418 -17.02 27.18 -3.97
C THR A 418 -16.67 28.68 -4.00
N ALA A 419 -15.97 29.18 -2.99
CA ALA A 419 -15.54 30.57 -2.94
C ALA A 419 -14.54 30.93 -4.05
N ILE A 420 -13.57 30.04 -4.32
CA ILE A 420 -12.60 30.20 -5.41
C ILE A 420 -13.32 30.19 -6.76
N HIS A 421 -14.22 29.22 -6.98
CA HIS A 421 -15.04 29.12 -8.19
C HIS A 421 -15.85 30.40 -8.44
N GLN A 422 -16.57 30.89 -7.42
CA GLN A 422 -17.36 32.11 -7.53
C GLN A 422 -16.49 33.35 -7.81
N GLY A 423 -15.30 33.43 -7.20
CA GLY A 423 -14.33 34.49 -7.48
C GLY A 423 -13.88 34.49 -8.94
N LEU A 424 -13.51 33.32 -9.47
CA LEU A 424 -13.10 33.13 -10.86
C LEU A 424 -14.24 33.43 -11.84
N LEU A 425 -15.47 32.99 -11.54
CA LEU A 425 -16.65 33.28 -12.37
C LEU A 425 -16.92 34.79 -12.44
N LYS A 426 -16.85 35.50 -11.31
CA LYS A 426 -16.99 36.96 -11.29
C LYS A 426 -15.89 37.66 -12.10
N TYR A 427 -14.64 37.22 -11.94
CA TYR A 427 -13.52 37.76 -12.70
C TYR A 427 -13.75 37.57 -14.21
N MET A 428 -14.09 36.35 -14.62
CA MET A 428 -14.34 36.00 -16.01
C MET A 428 -15.49 36.81 -16.61
N ASN A 429 -16.59 37.00 -15.88
CA ASN A 429 -17.69 37.85 -16.31
C ASN A 429 -17.30 39.33 -16.43
N SER A 430 -16.35 39.80 -15.61
CA SER A 430 -15.86 41.18 -15.65
C SER A 430 -14.82 41.44 -16.72
N GLN A 431 -13.93 40.48 -17.00
CA GLN A 431 -12.77 40.64 -17.88
C GLN A 431 -12.91 39.89 -19.20
N LEU A 432 -13.98 39.11 -19.36
CA LEU A 432 -14.23 38.22 -20.49
C LEU A 432 -13.05 37.27 -20.79
N SER A 433 -12.28 36.95 -19.74
CA SER A 433 -11.07 36.13 -19.80
C SER A 433 -10.75 35.58 -18.41
N LEU A 434 -10.03 34.46 -18.37
CA LEU A 434 -9.46 33.93 -17.13
C LEU A 434 -8.24 34.77 -16.69
N PRO A 435 -7.88 34.75 -15.39
CA PRO A 435 -6.61 35.32 -14.93
C PRO A 435 -5.43 34.81 -15.77
N SER A 436 -4.57 35.72 -16.22
CA SER A 436 -3.46 35.40 -17.13
C SER A 436 -2.38 34.50 -16.53
N THR A 437 -2.42 34.28 -15.22
CA THR A 437 -1.52 33.37 -14.50
C THR A 437 -1.96 31.90 -14.59
N ILE A 438 -3.21 31.65 -15.00
CA ILE A 438 -3.71 30.32 -15.30
C ILE A 438 -3.15 29.89 -16.66
N ASP A 439 -2.46 28.76 -16.69
CA ASP A 439 -1.93 28.20 -17.94
C ASP A 439 -3.01 27.49 -18.76
N ASN A 440 -2.63 27.04 -19.96
CA ASN A 440 -3.53 26.33 -20.87
C ASN A 440 -3.20 24.83 -20.99
N LYS A 441 -2.51 24.25 -19.99
CA LYS A 441 -2.08 22.86 -20.03
C LYS A 441 -3.18 21.97 -19.46
N THR A 442 -3.81 21.19 -20.33
CA THR A 442 -4.93 20.31 -19.96
C THR A 442 -4.51 19.05 -19.22
N GLU A 443 -3.25 18.64 -19.42
CA GLU A 443 -2.67 17.42 -18.85
C GLU A 443 -2.10 17.59 -17.44
N THR A 444 -2.00 18.83 -16.97
CA THR A 444 -1.40 19.18 -15.68
C THR A 444 -2.31 20.14 -14.91
N SER A 445 -2.11 20.22 -13.60
CA SER A 445 -2.88 21.11 -12.72
C SER A 445 -1.93 22.08 -12.04
N GLN A 446 -2.40 23.31 -11.82
CA GLN A 446 -1.67 24.31 -11.05
C GLN A 446 -2.25 24.35 -9.63
N GLN A 447 -1.38 24.20 -8.65
CA GLN A 447 -1.75 24.45 -7.26
C GLN A 447 -1.84 25.95 -6.99
N ILE A 448 -2.83 26.36 -6.20
CA ILE A 448 -3.02 27.77 -5.85
C ILE A 448 -2.08 28.13 -4.69
N GLY A 449 -1.31 29.20 -4.85
CA GLY A 449 -0.37 29.68 -3.83
C GLY A 449 0.71 30.60 -4.40
N THR A 450 1.54 31.17 -3.51
CA THR A 450 2.56 32.15 -3.89
C THR A 450 3.92 31.55 -4.25
N LEU A 451 4.08 30.22 -4.16
CA LEU A 451 5.37 29.59 -4.38
C LEU A 451 5.73 29.52 -5.88
N VAL A 452 6.88 30.06 -6.25
CA VAL A 452 7.32 30.12 -7.66
C VAL A 452 8.06 28.86 -8.13
N ASP A 453 8.48 27.98 -7.22
CA ASP A 453 9.17 26.72 -7.48
C ASP A 453 8.93 25.72 -6.32
N GLY A 454 8.81 24.43 -6.60
CA GLY A 454 8.62 23.38 -5.60
C GLY A 454 7.16 23.11 -5.23
N CYS A 455 6.20 23.55 -6.06
CA CYS A 455 4.77 23.41 -5.79
C CYS A 455 4.26 21.95 -5.92
N GLN A 456 4.88 21.15 -6.78
CA GLN A 456 4.50 19.78 -7.18
C GLN A 456 4.34 18.68 -6.09
N SER A 457 4.58 18.97 -4.81
CA SER A 457 4.61 17.97 -3.71
C SER A 457 3.31 17.83 -2.91
N SER A 458 2.26 18.56 -3.24
CA SER A 458 0.97 18.49 -2.53
C SER A 458 -0.17 18.38 -3.54
N CYS A 459 -1.18 17.54 -3.30
CA CYS A 459 -2.23 16.99 -4.20
C CYS A 459 -1.83 15.65 -4.84
N HIS A 460 -2.01 14.57 -4.07
CA HIS A 460 -1.80 13.20 -4.51
C HIS A 460 -2.67 12.88 -5.74
N GLU A 461 -2.15 12.06 -6.67
CA GLU A 461 -2.75 11.67 -7.98
C GLU A 461 -2.77 12.73 -9.10
N LEU A 462 -2.56 14.02 -8.82
CA LEU A 462 -2.48 15.04 -9.89
C LEU A 462 -1.06 15.15 -10.47
N THR A 463 -0.96 15.32 -11.79
CA THR A 463 0.29 15.83 -12.38
C THR A 463 0.30 17.33 -12.18
N LEU A 464 1.20 17.82 -11.34
CA LEU A 464 1.25 19.22 -10.96
C LEU A 464 2.35 19.97 -11.68
N GLU A 465 2.05 21.23 -11.98
CA GLU A 465 3.08 22.19 -12.34
C GLU A 465 3.99 22.48 -11.14
N ASN A 466 5.27 22.69 -11.41
CA ASN A 466 6.26 22.96 -10.36
C ASN A 466 6.09 24.37 -9.75
N GLN A 467 5.41 25.28 -10.46
CA GLN A 467 5.08 26.62 -9.99
C GLN A 467 3.61 26.70 -9.56
N CYS A 468 3.34 27.31 -8.41
CA CYS A 468 1.98 27.61 -7.99
C CYS A 468 1.40 28.81 -8.77
N VAL A 469 0.07 28.86 -8.86
CA VAL A 469 -0.67 29.99 -9.42
C VAL A 469 -1.15 30.91 -8.30
N ASP A 470 -0.63 32.14 -8.29
CA ASP A 470 -1.10 33.17 -7.37
C ASP A 470 -2.30 33.91 -8.00
N LEU A 471 -3.46 33.74 -7.36
CA LEU A 471 -4.73 34.35 -7.78
C LEU A 471 -5.14 35.53 -6.90
N SER A 472 -4.35 35.87 -5.88
CA SER A 472 -4.73 36.81 -4.82
C SER A 472 -5.10 38.20 -5.39
N SER A 473 -4.28 38.76 -6.29
CA SER A 473 -4.54 40.06 -6.92
C SER A 473 -5.74 40.07 -7.87
N PHE A 474 -6.09 38.92 -8.44
CA PHE A 474 -7.20 38.79 -9.39
C PHE A 474 -8.54 38.61 -8.66
N LEU A 475 -8.54 37.85 -7.55
CA LEU A 475 -9.76 37.50 -6.83
C LEU A 475 -10.09 38.45 -5.67
N ALA A 476 -9.11 39.19 -5.15
CA ALA A 476 -9.36 40.20 -4.12
C ALA A 476 -10.40 41.26 -4.55
N PRO A 477 -10.34 41.84 -5.77
CA PRO A 477 -11.38 42.76 -6.25
C PRO A 477 -12.76 42.10 -6.43
N MET A 478 -12.81 40.76 -6.56
CA MET A 478 -14.06 39.99 -6.73
C MET A 478 -14.71 39.59 -5.39
N GLY A 479 -14.12 40.03 -4.27
CA GLY A 479 -14.61 39.80 -2.90
C GLY A 479 -13.87 38.69 -2.15
N LEU A 480 -12.90 38.02 -2.77
CA LEU A 480 -12.07 36.99 -2.12
C LEU A 480 -10.73 37.62 -1.70
N THR A 481 -10.77 38.45 -0.66
CA THR A 481 -9.63 39.28 -0.20
C THR A 481 -8.44 38.46 0.29
N GLN A 482 -8.66 37.21 0.70
CA GLN A 482 -7.62 36.24 1.02
C GLN A 482 -7.98 34.91 0.36
N LEU A 483 -6.97 34.23 -0.18
CA LEU A 483 -7.15 32.89 -0.71
C LEU A 483 -7.39 31.92 0.45
N PRO A 484 -8.43 31.06 0.36
CA PRO A 484 -8.65 30.03 1.35
C PRO A 484 -7.46 29.07 1.47
N LYS A 485 -7.29 28.46 2.64
CA LYS A 485 -6.21 27.51 2.95
C LYS A 485 -6.83 26.24 3.49
N ASP A 486 -6.32 25.10 3.05
CA ASP A 486 -6.77 23.79 3.48
C ASP A 486 -6.63 23.67 5.01
N PRO A 487 -7.70 23.25 5.72
CA PRO A 487 -7.69 23.25 7.17
C PRO A 487 -6.73 22.21 7.78
N SER A 488 -6.25 21.23 7.00
CA SER A 488 -5.28 20.23 7.47
C SER A 488 -3.82 20.68 7.40
N GLY A 489 -3.52 21.86 6.83
CA GLY A 489 -2.15 22.37 6.76
C GLY A 489 -1.83 23.34 5.62
N GLY A 490 -2.84 23.95 4.99
CA GLY A 490 -2.63 24.94 3.93
C GLY A 490 -1.92 26.20 4.42
N SER A 491 -1.17 26.83 3.51
CA SER A 491 -0.41 28.07 3.73
C SER A 491 -0.61 29.04 2.57
N ASP A 492 -0.13 30.29 2.67
CA ASP A 492 -0.15 31.21 1.52
C ASP A 492 0.74 30.69 0.37
N ALA A 493 1.85 30.03 0.72
CA ALA A 493 2.75 29.44 -0.27
C ALA A 493 2.09 28.28 -1.03
N LYS A 494 1.31 27.45 -0.32
CA LYS A 494 0.57 26.32 -0.86
C LYS A 494 -0.77 26.21 -0.16
N THR A 495 -1.82 26.68 -0.80
CA THR A 495 -3.13 26.75 -0.17
C THR A 495 -3.74 25.36 0.07
N GLY A 496 -3.34 24.34 -0.70
CA GLY A 496 -3.96 23.02 -0.68
C GLY A 496 -5.18 22.91 -1.60
N TYR A 497 -5.38 23.89 -2.48
CA TYR A 497 -6.35 23.88 -3.57
C TYR A 497 -5.62 23.92 -4.93
N TYR A 498 -6.29 23.46 -5.98
CA TYR A 498 -5.74 23.42 -7.33
C TYR A 498 -6.78 23.81 -8.37
N LEU A 499 -6.29 24.10 -9.58
CA LEU A 499 -7.09 24.28 -10.77
C LEU A 499 -6.50 23.56 -11.99
N ASN A 500 -7.34 23.26 -12.97
CA ASN A 500 -6.92 22.68 -14.25
C ASN A 500 -7.86 23.14 -15.38
N LEU A 501 -7.31 23.78 -16.41
CA LEU A 501 -8.06 24.14 -17.62
C LEU A 501 -8.22 22.91 -18.52
N GLN A 502 -9.45 22.49 -18.76
CA GLN A 502 -9.76 21.31 -19.57
C GLN A 502 -9.74 21.62 -21.07
N ALA A 503 -9.66 20.57 -21.89
CA ALA A 503 -9.63 20.68 -23.35
C ALA A 503 -10.92 21.30 -23.95
N ASP A 504 -12.04 21.23 -23.25
CA ASP A 504 -13.31 21.86 -23.63
C ASP A 504 -13.41 23.35 -23.21
N GLY A 505 -12.36 23.89 -22.60
CA GLY A 505 -12.30 25.27 -22.10
C GLY A 505 -12.94 25.47 -20.73
N SER A 506 -13.45 24.42 -20.09
CA SER A 506 -13.91 24.51 -18.69
C SER A 506 -12.72 24.55 -17.73
N LEU A 507 -12.86 25.27 -16.61
CA LEU A 507 -11.85 25.28 -15.55
C LEU A 507 -12.34 24.44 -14.38
N LEU A 508 -11.57 23.41 -14.01
CA LEU A 508 -11.79 22.64 -12.79
C LEU A 508 -11.11 23.33 -11.62
N VAL A 509 -11.78 23.32 -10.46
CA VAL A 509 -11.23 23.75 -9.17
C VAL A 509 -11.50 22.64 -8.15
N GLY A 510 -10.50 22.32 -7.33
CA GLY A 510 -10.60 21.24 -6.32
C GLY A 510 -9.66 21.42 -5.13
N SER A 511 -9.82 20.53 -4.14
CA SER A 511 -8.93 20.40 -2.98
C SER A 511 -7.96 19.23 -3.17
N CYS A 512 -6.76 19.37 -2.64
CA CYS A 512 -5.69 18.36 -2.69
C CYS A 512 -5.86 17.20 -1.70
N GLN A 513 -6.82 17.32 -0.76
CA GLN A 513 -6.97 16.41 0.39
C GLN A 513 -8.38 15.81 0.53
N SER A 514 -9.36 16.28 -0.26
CA SER A 514 -10.72 15.72 -0.24
C SER A 514 -11.38 15.70 -1.61
N THR A 515 -12.42 14.87 -1.74
CA THR A 515 -13.41 14.90 -2.82
C THR A 515 -14.29 16.13 -2.71
N THR A 516 -13.70 17.32 -2.76
CA THR A 516 -14.53 18.48 -3.03
C THR A 516 -15.17 18.29 -4.40
N LYS A 517 -16.47 18.60 -4.50
CA LYS A 517 -17.20 18.67 -5.77
C LYS A 517 -16.34 19.49 -6.74
N LEU A 518 -15.87 18.85 -7.80
CA LEU A 518 -15.23 19.57 -8.91
C LEU A 518 -16.27 20.53 -9.45
N ILE A 519 -16.00 21.83 -9.34
CA ILE A 519 -16.92 22.84 -9.86
C ILE A 519 -16.32 23.37 -11.14
N GLU A 520 -16.98 23.04 -12.25
CA GLU A 520 -16.65 23.57 -13.56
C GLU A 520 -17.00 25.07 -13.59
N VAL A 521 -16.02 25.90 -13.96
CA VAL A 521 -16.28 27.25 -14.46
C VAL A 521 -16.48 27.11 -15.98
N LYS A 522 -17.70 27.38 -16.47
CA LYS A 522 -18.01 27.39 -17.91
C LYS A 522 -18.13 28.81 -18.43
N ASN A 523 -17.59 29.03 -19.63
CA ASN A 523 -17.87 30.21 -20.46
C ASN A 523 -19.35 30.30 -20.83
#